data_AF-A0A3M1LWX4-F1
#
_entry.id   AF-A0A3M1LWX4-F1
#
_cell.length_a   1.000
_cell.length_b   1.000
_cell.length_c   1.000
_cell.angle_alpha   90.00
_cell.angle_beta   90.00
_cell.angle_gamma   90.00
#
_symmetry.space_group_name_H-M   'P 1'
#
loop_
_entity.id
_entity.type
_entity.pdbx_description
1 polymer ?
#
loop_
_entity_poly.entity_id
_entity_poly.type
_entity_poly.pdbx_seq_one_letter_code
_entity_poly.pdbx_strand_id
1 'polypeptide(L)'
;MSTESLGPPKGSGPLQRREARLAWGMLAPTFLIVALIVALPLAANFWISAKPVELADLRPPEATINERVSGHKVARGETIRITYTLRNSSPNLPVHDAAFTDTFPDAVRLEIDDPRCVLDGGRLDCRFGDLAPRGRERLRLTATALTDIEDVEALLEGTPAIASGEGENALTNLRFTWDNFRRVFDATEFGEVLWTSILYTVFGTAGALVVGLFAALLLDKAFRGRAFLRGLLLFPYVAPVIAVAYTWVGLLDANSGALNAILIQTGAASEAINFLGQRSAGEISLFGMRVEFPLALSTVIVFEAWRYFPLSFLFILARMQSINTEMYEAAEIDGATPFQQFWSLSLPQLAT
;
A
#
# COMPACT_ATOMS: atom_id res chain seq x y z
N MET A 1 -23.33 53.04 42.95
CA MET A 1 -23.84 52.27 41.80
C MET A 1 -22.65 52.07 40.87
N SER A 2 -21.90 50.99 41.10
CA SER A 2 -20.63 50.70 40.41
C SER A 2 -20.90 49.99 39.08
N THR A 3 -20.53 50.65 37.99
CA THR A 3 -20.52 50.10 36.63
C THR A 3 -19.37 49.12 36.50
N GLU A 4 -19.65 47.82 36.64
CA GLU A 4 -18.71 46.76 36.32
C GLU A 4 -18.57 46.66 34.79
N SER A 5 -17.34 46.83 34.30
CA SER A 5 -17.02 46.80 32.88
C SER A 5 -17.21 45.39 32.32
N LEU A 6 -18.16 45.22 31.39
CA LEU A 6 -18.32 44.00 30.58
C LEU A 6 -17.17 43.89 29.56
N GLY A 7 -16.01 43.42 30.02
CA GLY A 7 -14.97 42.92 29.13
C GLY A 7 -15.35 41.55 28.55
N PRO A 8 -14.79 41.15 27.39
CA PRO A 8 -15.06 39.83 26.83
C PRO A 8 -14.70 38.72 27.85
N PRO A 9 -15.53 37.67 27.98
CA PRO A 9 -15.36 36.65 29.01
C PRO A 9 -13.99 35.98 28.90
N LYS A 10 -13.19 36.08 29.97
CA LYS A 10 -11.88 35.42 30.09
C LYS A 10 -12.06 33.96 30.50
N GLY A 11 -12.62 33.14 29.62
CA GLY A 11 -12.69 31.68 29.81
C GLY A 11 -13.98 31.04 29.31
N SER A 12 -13.98 29.71 29.22
CA SER A 12 -15.14 28.97 28.76
C SER A 12 -16.24 28.95 29.80
N GLY A 13 -17.39 29.52 29.44
CA GLY A 13 -18.58 29.54 30.28
C GLY A 13 -19.18 28.15 30.51
N PRO A 14 -20.11 28.00 31.47
CA PRO A 14 -20.74 26.71 31.80
C PRO A 14 -21.46 26.08 30.60
N LEU A 15 -22.08 26.91 29.75
CA LEU A 15 -22.78 26.50 28.53
C LEU A 15 -21.79 25.97 27.48
N GLN A 16 -20.71 26.71 27.21
CA GLN A 16 -19.66 26.30 26.29
C GLN A 16 -18.99 24.97 26.72
N ARG A 17 -18.82 24.72 28.02
CA ARG A 17 -18.31 23.44 28.54
C ARG A 17 -19.30 22.28 28.39
N ARG A 18 -20.60 22.55 28.36
CA ARG A 18 -21.65 21.54 28.09
C ARG A 18 -21.69 21.23 26.60
N GLU A 19 -21.67 22.26 25.75
CA GLU A 19 -21.60 22.12 24.30
C GLU A 19 -20.35 21.34 23.87
N ALA A 20 -19.17 21.67 24.40
CA ALA A 20 -17.95 20.94 24.11
C ALA A 20 -18.03 19.46 24.51
N ARG A 21 -18.61 19.15 25.68
CA ARG A 21 -18.79 17.75 26.11
C ARG A 21 -19.75 17.00 25.21
N LEU A 22 -20.85 17.63 24.79
CA LEU A 22 -21.78 17.03 23.84
C LEU A 22 -21.10 16.81 22.48
N ALA A 23 -20.37 17.80 21.97
CA ALA A 23 -19.63 17.70 20.72
C ALA A 23 -18.60 16.56 20.74
N TRP A 24 -17.80 16.45 21.81
CA TRP A 24 -16.89 15.32 21.99
C TRP A 24 -17.63 13.98 22.09
N GLY A 25 -18.77 13.93 22.78
CA GLY A 25 -19.59 12.72 22.86
C GLY A 25 -20.15 12.29 21.51
N MET A 26 -20.56 13.24 20.66
CA MET A 26 -21.07 12.97 19.31
C MET A 26 -19.96 12.57 18.33
N LEU A 27 -18.76 13.15 18.45
CA LEU A 27 -17.63 12.87 17.56
C LEU A 27 -16.82 11.62 17.98
N ALA A 28 -16.87 11.23 19.26
CA ALA A 28 -16.06 10.14 19.79
C ALA A 28 -16.21 8.81 19.04
N PRO A 29 -17.40 8.32 18.66
CA PRO A 29 -17.54 7.06 17.93
C PRO A 29 -16.84 7.12 16.57
N THR A 30 -17.05 8.20 15.81
CA THR A 30 -16.43 8.39 14.49
C THR A 30 -14.91 8.50 14.63
N PHE A 31 -14.42 9.28 15.59
CA PHE A 31 -12.99 9.45 15.82
C PHE A 31 -12.33 8.14 16.24
N LEU A 32 -12.96 7.36 17.13
CA LEU A 32 -12.45 6.06 17.56
C LEU A 32 -12.35 5.08 16.40
N ILE A 33 -13.38 4.99 15.56
CA ILE A 33 -13.38 4.09 14.39
C ILE A 33 -12.27 4.49 13.41
N VAL A 34 -12.21 5.78 13.04
CA VAL A 34 -11.18 6.28 12.12
C VAL A 34 -9.78 6.10 12.70
N ALA A 35 -9.58 6.43 13.98
CA ALA A 35 -8.31 6.25 14.65
C ALA A 35 -7.90 4.77 14.70
N LEU A 36 -8.81 3.84 14.98
CA LEU A 36 -8.46 2.42 15.04
C LEU A 36 -8.11 1.85 13.67
N ILE A 37 -8.88 2.21 12.63
CA ILE A 37 -8.65 1.74 11.26
C ILE A 37 -7.38 2.34 10.66
N VAL A 38 -7.07 3.61 10.96
CA VAL A 38 -5.93 4.31 10.35
C VAL A 38 -4.66 4.19 11.21
N ALA A 39 -4.74 4.38 12.52
CA ALA A 39 -3.56 4.46 13.38
C ALA A 39 -2.86 3.12 13.52
N LEU A 40 -3.59 1.99 13.53
CA LEU A 40 -2.96 0.68 13.66
C LEU A 40 -2.09 0.33 12.44
N PRO A 41 -2.59 0.39 11.18
CA PRO A 41 -1.75 0.17 10.01
C PRO A 41 -0.63 1.21 9.88
N LEU A 42 -0.89 2.47 10.24
CA LEU A 42 0.12 3.52 10.20
C LEU A 42 1.25 3.24 11.19
N ALA A 43 0.92 2.90 12.44
CA ALA A 43 1.89 2.51 13.46
C ALA A 43 2.68 1.27 13.03
N ALA A 44 2.01 0.27 12.43
CA ALA A 44 2.68 -0.90 11.88
C ALA A 44 3.66 -0.54 10.75
N ASN A 45 3.30 0.38 9.84
CA ASN A 45 4.20 0.86 8.79
C ASN A 45 5.44 1.56 9.37
N PHE A 46 5.26 2.45 10.35
CA PHE A 46 6.38 3.08 11.04
C PHE A 46 7.27 2.05 11.75
N TRP A 47 6.66 1.09 12.44
CA TRP A 47 7.36 0.00 13.12
C TRP A 47 8.21 -0.83 12.16
N ILE A 48 7.64 -1.22 11.01
CA ILE A 48 8.32 -2.04 9.98
C ILE A 48 9.40 -1.22 9.26
N SER A 49 9.20 0.09 9.04
CA SER A 49 10.16 0.93 8.31
C SER A 49 11.55 0.97 8.97
N ALA A 50 11.60 0.85 10.30
CA ALA A 50 12.83 0.83 11.08
C ALA A 50 13.38 -0.59 11.30
N LYS A 51 12.92 -1.60 10.56
CA LYS A 51 13.38 -2.98 10.68
C LYS A 51 13.97 -3.51 9.36
N PRO A 52 15.03 -4.33 9.41
CA PRO A 52 15.59 -4.95 8.21
C PRO A 52 14.75 -6.17 7.80
N VAL A 53 13.49 -5.95 7.42
CA VAL A 53 12.55 -7.01 7.02
C VAL A 53 12.54 -7.14 5.51
N GLU A 54 12.81 -8.34 5.00
CA GLU A 54 12.53 -8.69 3.61
C GLU A 54 11.26 -9.54 3.49
N LEU A 55 10.68 -9.61 2.29
CA LEU A 55 9.49 -10.45 2.03
C LEU A 55 9.71 -11.92 2.39
N ALA A 56 10.96 -12.39 2.34
CA ALA A 56 11.35 -13.74 2.72
C ALA A 56 11.36 -14.00 4.24
N ASP A 57 11.44 -12.95 5.07
CA ASP A 57 11.63 -13.04 6.53
C ASP A 57 10.31 -12.99 7.32
N LEU A 58 9.17 -12.98 6.64
CA LEU A 58 7.85 -12.87 7.28
C LEU A 58 7.43 -14.13 8.06
N ARG A 59 8.00 -15.29 7.70
CA ARG A 59 7.77 -16.55 8.42
C ARG A 59 8.91 -16.79 9.41
N PRO A 60 8.62 -17.08 10.69
CA PRO A 60 9.66 -17.41 11.64
C PRO A 60 10.42 -18.67 11.17
N PRO A 61 11.72 -18.79 11.49
CA PRO A 61 12.46 -20.03 11.33
C PRO A 61 11.76 -21.16 12.09
N GLU A 62 11.54 -22.28 11.42
CA GLU A 62 10.86 -23.44 11.99
C GLU A 62 11.68 -24.71 11.72
N ALA A 63 11.68 -25.62 12.69
CA ALA A 63 12.19 -26.96 12.49
C ALA A 63 11.15 -27.77 11.72
N THR A 64 11.53 -28.31 10.56
CA THR A 64 10.69 -29.17 9.74
C THR A 64 11.20 -30.60 9.81
N ILE A 65 10.30 -31.57 10.03
CA ILE A 65 10.65 -32.98 10.09
C ILE A 65 10.14 -33.73 8.88
N ASN A 66 10.95 -34.65 8.38
CA ASN A 66 10.58 -35.60 7.35
C ASN A 66 10.97 -37.00 7.83
N GLU A 67 9.96 -37.83 8.03
CA GLU A 67 10.10 -39.23 8.38
C GLU A 67 10.12 -40.08 7.11
N ARG A 68 11.05 -41.04 7.05
CA ARG A 68 11.14 -42.01 5.95
C ARG A 68 11.38 -43.38 6.50
N VAL A 69 10.70 -44.36 5.91
CA VAL A 69 10.74 -45.72 6.40
C VAL A 69 11.22 -46.66 5.30
N SER A 70 11.89 -47.75 5.69
CA SER A 70 12.33 -48.78 4.77
C SER A 70 11.39 -49.99 4.80
N GLY A 71 10.96 -50.44 3.63
CA GLY A 71 10.14 -51.65 3.47
C GLY A 71 8.64 -51.33 3.42
N HIS A 72 7.90 -52.13 2.66
CA HIS A 72 6.44 -51.98 2.52
C HIS A 72 5.70 -53.07 3.32
N LYS A 73 6.09 -54.34 3.14
CA LYS A 73 5.62 -55.48 3.92
C LYS A 73 6.75 -56.03 4.78
N VAL A 74 6.50 -56.20 6.06
CA VAL A 74 7.49 -56.64 7.05
C VAL A 74 6.86 -57.73 7.92
N ALA A 75 7.51 -58.89 7.98
CA ALA A 75 7.04 -60.01 8.78
C ALA A 75 7.40 -59.80 10.26
N ARG A 76 6.66 -60.46 11.15
CA ARG A 76 6.94 -60.44 12.59
C ARG A 76 8.39 -60.84 12.87
N GLY A 77 9.10 -59.99 13.63
CA GLY A 77 10.50 -60.20 14.00
C GLY A 77 11.52 -59.62 13.01
N GLU A 78 11.09 -59.10 11.86
CA GLU A 78 11.95 -58.35 10.95
C GLU A 78 12.14 -56.89 11.42
N THR A 79 13.27 -56.30 11.03
CA THR A 79 13.66 -54.94 11.44
C THR A 79 13.24 -53.91 10.40
N ILE A 80 12.60 -52.85 10.86
CA ILE A 80 12.22 -51.64 10.13
C ILE A 80 13.26 -50.57 10.43
N ARG A 81 13.75 -49.87 9.39
CA ARG A 81 14.62 -48.70 9.56
C ARG A 81 13.80 -47.43 9.34
N ILE A 82 13.78 -46.57 10.35
CA ILE A 82 13.11 -45.28 10.30
C ILE A 82 14.16 -44.19 10.31
N THR A 83 14.08 -43.27 9.35
CA THR A 83 15.01 -42.15 9.18
C THR A 83 14.26 -40.85 9.35
N TYR A 84 14.52 -40.17 10.46
CA TYR A 84 14.04 -38.81 10.69
C TYR A 84 15.06 -37.82 10.16
N THR A 85 14.60 -36.89 9.34
CA THR A 85 15.37 -35.72 8.93
C THR A 85 14.73 -34.49 9.55
N LEU A 86 15.46 -33.82 10.45
CA LEU A 86 15.08 -32.51 10.96
C LEU A 86 15.84 -31.44 10.14
N ARG A 87 15.14 -30.39 9.69
CA ARG A 87 15.71 -29.35 8.84
C ARG A 87 15.25 -27.97 9.28
N ASN A 88 16.17 -27.02 9.35
CA ASN A 88 15.86 -25.61 9.50
C ASN A 88 15.24 -25.06 8.21
N SER A 89 14.03 -24.50 8.30
CA SER A 89 13.32 -23.88 7.17
C SER A 89 13.99 -22.59 6.67
N SER A 90 14.75 -21.89 7.53
CA SER A 90 15.36 -20.61 7.23
C SER A 90 16.75 -20.75 6.58
N PRO A 91 17.05 -19.95 5.54
CA PRO A 91 18.37 -19.89 4.94
C PRO A 91 19.38 -19.10 5.77
N ASN A 92 18.92 -18.17 6.62
CA ASN A 92 19.75 -17.12 7.21
C ASN A 92 19.73 -17.11 8.73
N LEU A 93 18.67 -17.65 9.35
CA LEU A 93 18.48 -17.62 10.81
C LEU A 93 18.54 -19.04 11.40
N PRO A 94 19.09 -19.20 12.61
CA PRO A 94 19.03 -20.47 13.33
C PRO A 94 17.63 -20.75 13.86
N VAL A 95 17.37 -22.02 14.20
CA VAL A 95 16.24 -22.44 15.03
C VAL A 95 16.81 -22.95 16.35
N HIS A 96 16.37 -22.38 17.46
CA HIS A 96 16.80 -22.74 18.81
C HIS A 96 15.96 -23.86 19.38
N ASP A 97 16.54 -24.64 20.29
CA ASP A 97 15.87 -25.72 21.03
C ASP A 97 15.08 -26.68 20.11
N ALA A 98 15.67 -27.02 18.97
CA ALA A 98 15.05 -27.88 17.99
C ALA A 98 14.88 -29.29 18.56
N ALA A 99 13.65 -29.78 18.50
CA ALA A 99 13.28 -31.10 18.98
C ALA A 99 12.21 -31.70 18.06
N PHE A 100 11.96 -32.99 18.23
CA PHE A 100 10.75 -33.59 17.69
C PHE A 100 10.20 -34.63 18.64
N THR A 101 8.89 -34.82 18.56
CA THR A 101 8.19 -35.87 19.28
C THR A 101 7.44 -36.75 18.30
N ASP A 102 7.45 -38.05 18.56
CA ASP A 102 6.72 -39.04 17.78
C ASP A 102 6.05 -40.04 18.72
N THR A 103 4.91 -40.63 18.32
CA THR A 103 4.19 -41.64 19.10
C THR A 103 4.16 -42.92 18.31
N PHE A 104 4.79 -43.98 18.81
CA PHE A 104 4.84 -45.24 18.10
C PHE A 104 3.64 -46.12 18.44
N PRO A 105 3.04 -46.80 17.44
CA PRO A 105 1.99 -47.77 17.67
C PRO A 105 2.55 -49.04 18.33
N ASP A 106 1.72 -49.71 19.13
CA ASP A 106 2.06 -50.94 19.88
C ASP A 106 2.52 -52.12 18.99
N ALA A 107 2.32 -52.03 17.67
CA ALA A 107 2.72 -53.04 16.70
C ALA A 107 4.25 -53.13 16.49
N VAL A 108 5.01 -52.13 16.97
CA VAL A 108 6.46 -52.04 16.74
C VAL A 108 7.20 -51.76 18.05
N ARG A 109 8.33 -52.42 18.27
CA ARG A 109 9.24 -52.12 19.39
C ARG A 109 10.43 -51.32 18.88
N LEU A 110 10.59 -50.09 19.37
CA LEU A 110 11.69 -49.21 19.01
C LEU A 110 12.98 -49.57 19.79
N GLU A 111 14.12 -49.58 19.11
CA GLU A 111 15.45 -49.65 19.72
C GLU A 111 16.11 -48.27 19.65
N ILE A 112 16.39 -47.68 20.81
CA ILE A 112 17.06 -46.37 20.91
C ILE A 112 18.50 -46.57 21.29
N ASP A 113 19.39 -46.13 20.41
CA ASP A 113 20.85 -46.10 20.62
C ASP A 113 21.42 -44.67 20.56
N ASP A 114 20.55 -43.65 20.51
CA ASP A 114 20.96 -42.24 20.44
C ASP A 114 20.71 -41.53 21.77
N PRO A 115 21.75 -40.91 22.39
CA PRO A 115 21.63 -40.24 23.70
C PRO A 115 20.75 -38.98 23.66
N ARG A 116 20.41 -38.48 22.47
CA ARG A 116 19.56 -37.29 22.30
C ARG A 116 18.07 -37.60 22.46
N CYS A 117 17.69 -38.88 22.56
CA CYS A 117 16.32 -39.33 22.52
C CYS A 117 15.91 -40.09 23.78
N VAL A 118 14.68 -39.87 24.23
CA VAL A 118 14.07 -40.56 25.37
C VAL A 118 12.74 -41.19 24.92
N LEU A 119 12.52 -42.45 25.28
CA LEU A 119 11.25 -43.15 25.09
C LEU A 119 10.53 -43.29 26.41
N ASP A 120 9.32 -42.75 26.49
CA ASP A 120 8.44 -42.93 27.64
C ASP A 120 7.03 -43.31 27.17
N GLY A 121 6.55 -44.49 27.57
CA GLY A 121 5.20 -44.95 27.26
C GLY A 121 4.83 -44.98 25.76
N GLY A 122 5.78 -45.26 24.86
CA GLY A 122 5.57 -45.25 23.41
C GLY A 122 5.74 -43.88 22.73
N ARG A 123 5.95 -42.82 23.52
CA ARG A 123 6.27 -41.48 23.02
C ARG A 123 7.79 -41.28 22.98
N LEU A 124 8.31 -41.05 21.79
CA LEU A 124 9.70 -40.67 21.53
C LEU A 124 9.83 -39.15 21.60
N ASP A 125 10.78 -38.66 22.38
CA ASP A 125 11.16 -37.24 22.47
C ASP A 125 12.65 -37.11 22.21
N CYS A 126 13.02 -36.40 21.14
CA CYS A 126 14.41 -36.23 20.72
C CYS A 126 14.79 -34.75 20.65
N ARG A 127 15.88 -34.36 21.31
CA ARG A 127 16.35 -32.96 21.37
C ARG A 127 17.70 -32.78 20.67
N PHE A 128 17.75 -31.83 19.74
CA PHE A 128 18.92 -31.55 18.90
C PHE A 128 19.60 -30.23 19.24
N GLY A 129 18.98 -29.37 20.05
CA GLY A 129 19.53 -28.06 20.41
C GLY A 129 19.43 -27.08 19.24
N ASP A 130 20.47 -26.29 19.01
CA ASP A 130 20.44 -25.26 17.96
C ASP A 130 20.70 -25.82 16.56
N LEU A 131 19.72 -25.64 15.66
CA LEU A 131 19.87 -25.90 14.23
C LEU A 131 20.40 -24.65 13.52
N ALA A 132 21.64 -24.72 13.02
CA ALA A 132 22.23 -23.67 12.19
C ALA A 132 21.37 -23.34 10.95
N PRO A 133 21.54 -22.16 10.32
CA PRO A 133 20.87 -21.82 9.06
C PRO A 133 21.13 -22.88 7.97
N ARG A 134 20.10 -23.29 7.24
CA ARG A 134 20.13 -24.46 6.32
C ARG A 134 20.58 -25.79 6.96
N GLY A 135 20.67 -25.84 8.29
CA GLY A 135 21.10 -26.99 9.07
C GLY A 135 20.16 -28.18 8.88
N ARG A 136 20.76 -29.37 8.93
CA ARG A 136 20.05 -30.63 8.78
C ARG A 136 20.62 -31.66 9.72
N GLU A 137 19.77 -32.17 10.61
CA GLU A 137 20.07 -33.29 11.48
C GLU A 137 19.37 -34.56 10.94
N ARG A 138 20.05 -35.70 11.08
CA ARG A 138 19.49 -37.00 10.67
C ARG A 138 19.61 -37.97 11.83
N LEU A 139 18.48 -38.58 12.18
CA LEU A 139 18.40 -39.65 13.16
C LEU A 139 17.94 -40.92 12.45
N ARG A 140 18.62 -42.04 12.72
CA ARG A 140 18.25 -43.35 12.19
C ARG A 140 17.94 -44.25 13.36
N LEU A 141 16.70 -44.73 13.42
CA LEU A 141 16.24 -45.66 14.43
C LEU A 141 15.92 -47.00 13.78
N THR A 142 16.12 -48.06 14.55
CA THR A 142 15.74 -49.41 14.16
C THR A 142 14.58 -49.82 15.04
N ALA A 143 13.57 -50.44 14.44
CA ALA A 143 12.37 -50.87 15.13
C ALA A 143 12.06 -52.32 14.73
N THR A 144 11.66 -53.16 15.67
CA THR A 144 11.35 -54.57 15.41
C THR A 144 9.83 -54.77 15.35
N ALA A 145 9.33 -55.39 14.28
CA ALA A 145 7.91 -55.66 14.12
C ALA A 145 7.42 -56.73 15.11
N LEU A 146 6.42 -56.42 15.92
CA LEU A 146 5.80 -57.37 16.87
C LEU A 146 4.68 -58.19 16.23
N THR A 147 4.12 -57.72 15.12
CA THR A 147 3.09 -58.35 14.28
C THR A 147 3.50 -58.30 12.80
N ASP A 148 2.81 -59.05 11.94
CA ASP A 148 2.96 -58.88 10.49
C ASP A 148 2.35 -57.55 10.05
N ILE A 149 3.11 -56.73 9.32
CA ILE A 149 2.71 -55.39 8.87
C ILE A 149 2.62 -55.39 7.35
N GLU A 150 1.41 -55.15 6.83
CA GLU A 150 1.15 -55.13 5.38
C GLU A 150 1.52 -53.82 4.69
N ASP A 151 1.47 -52.71 5.44
CA ASP A 151 1.87 -51.39 4.97
C ASP A 151 2.48 -50.60 6.13
N VAL A 152 3.81 -50.50 6.12
CA VAL A 152 4.57 -49.79 7.16
C VAL A 152 4.39 -48.27 7.04
N GLU A 153 4.19 -47.74 5.82
CA GLU A 153 4.05 -46.31 5.59
C GLU A 153 2.69 -45.84 6.13
N ALA A 154 1.62 -46.55 5.80
CA ALA A 154 0.28 -46.26 6.33
C ALA A 154 0.20 -46.39 7.87
N LEU A 155 0.98 -47.30 8.47
CA LEU A 155 1.03 -47.47 9.93
C LEU A 155 1.60 -46.21 10.62
N LEU A 156 2.62 -45.58 10.05
CA LEU A 156 3.30 -44.41 10.63
C LEU A 156 2.65 -43.08 10.21
N GLU A 157 1.97 -43.02 9.06
CA GLU A 157 1.12 -41.88 8.71
C GLU A 157 0.02 -41.60 9.75
N GLY A 158 -0.43 -42.64 10.47
CA GLY A 158 -1.40 -42.52 11.57
C GLY A 158 -0.85 -41.83 12.83
N THR A 159 0.47 -41.69 12.94
CA THR A 159 1.18 -41.10 14.08
C THR A 159 2.31 -40.18 13.58
N PRO A 160 1.99 -39.01 13.02
CA PRO A 160 2.99 -38.16 12.39
C PRO A 160 3.94 -37.56 13.44
N ALA A 161 5.24 -37.61 13.16
CA ALA A 161 6.23 -36.91 13.96
C ALA A 161 6.04 -35.38 13.89
N ILE A 162 6.06 -34.73 15.06
CA ILE A 162 5.88 -33.28 15.21
C ILE A 162 7.21 -32.66 15.60
N ALA A 163 7.72 -31.75 14.77
CA ALA A 163 8.89 -30.93 15.11
C ALA A 163 8.50 -29.72 15.95
N SER A 164 9.38 -29.31 16.84
CA SER A 164 9.31 -28.07 17.62
C SER A 164 10.65 -27.35 17.59
N GLY A 165 10.61 -26.03 17.81
CA GLY A 165 11.78 -25.17 17.89
C GLY A 165 11.37 -23.71 17.97
N GLU A 166 12.28 -22.87 18.47
CA GLU A 166 12.08 -21.43 18.63
C GLU A 166 12.82 -20.66 17.53
N GLY A 167 12.09 -19.83 16.79
CA GLY A 167 12.66 -18.95 15.76
C GLY A 167 12.39 -17.49 16.05
N GLU A 168 13.40 -16.63 15.91
CA GLU A 168 13.20 -15.18 15.98
C GLU A 168 12.34 -14.71 14.81
N ASN A 169 11.22 -14.03 15.09
CA ASN A 169 10.38 -13.42 14.06
C ASN A 169 10.85 -11.97 13.78
N ALA A 170 11.01 -11.65 12.50
CA ALA A 170 11.49 -10.33 12.06
C ALA A 170 10.57 -9.17 12.48
N LEU A 171 9.25 -9.41 12.59
CA LEU A 171 8.23 -8.40 12.90
C LEU A 171 8.08 -8.13 14.40
N THR A 172 8.24 -9.17 15.24
CA THR A 172 7.99 -9.07 16.69
C THR A 172 9.25 -8.85 17.53
N ASN A 173 10.45 -8.98 16.94
CA ASN A 173 11.68 -8.65 17.66
C ASN A 173 11.76 -7.13 17.98
N LEU A 174 12.68 -6.74 18.87
CA LEU A 174 12.91 -5.34 19.26
C LEU A 174 14.16 -4.74 18.61
N ARG A 175 14.63 -5.31 17.50
CA ARG A 175 15.79 -4.79 16.74
C ARG A 175 15.32 -3.69 15.80
N PHE A 176 16.00 -2.54 15.83
CA PHE A 176 15.72 -1.40 14.95
C PHE A 176 16.99 -0.94 14.26
N THR A 177 16.89 -0.54 12.99
CA THR A 177 17.99 -0.03 12.17
C THR A 177 17.52 1.16 11.31
N TRP A 178 18.50 1.90 10.79
CA TRP A 178 18.26 3.03 9.88
C TRP A 178 18.60 2.70 8.41
N ASP A 179 18.88 1.43 8.13
CA ASP A 179 19.50 1.03 6.85
C ASP A 179 18.53 1.18 5.69
N ASN A 180 17.23 0.98 5.92
CA ASN A 180 16.19 1.26 4.92
C ASN A 180 16.20 2.74 4.51
N PHE A 181 16.28 3.64 5.49
CA PHE A 181 16.30 5.08 5.21
C PHE A 181 17.57 5.48 4.47
N ARG A 182 18.75 5.00 4.90
CA ARG A 182 20.02 5.24 4.19
C ARG A 182 19.94 4.74 2.74
N ARG A 183 19.46 3.51 2.53
CA ARG A 183 19.30 2.93 1.20
C ARG A 183 18.41 3.79 0.28
N VAL A 184 17.34 4.39 0.82
CA VAL A 184 16.46 5.28 0.04
C VAL A 184 17.12 6.62 -0.27
N PHE A 185 17.76 7.26 0.72
CA PHE A 185 18.38 8.58 0.53
C PHE A 185 19.70 8.53 -0.24
N ASP A 186 20.42 7.42 -0.19
CA ASP A 186 21.65 7.18 -0.95
C ASP A 186 21.36 6.69 -2.39
N ALA A 187 20.10 6.43 -2.73
CA ALA A 187 19.73 6.03 -4.08
C ALA A 187 19.95 7.18 -5.07
N THR A 188 20.66 6.91 -6.17
CA THR A 188 21.00 7.90 -7.21
C THR A 188 19.77 8.57 -7.83
N GLU A 189 18.67 7.83 -7.92
CA GLU A 189 17.40 8.27 -8.54
C GLU A 189 16.51 9.08 -7.58
N PHE A 190 16.80 9.10 -6.27
CA PHE A 190 15.86 9.61 -5.25
C PHE A 190 15.45 11.06 -5.51
N GLY A 191 16.42 11.93 -5.79
CA GLY A 191 16.17 13.35 -6.05
C GLY A 191 15.34 13.57 -7.32
N GLU A 192 15.61 12.79 -8.38
CA GLU A 192 14.87 12.87 -9.63
C GLU A 192 13.41 12.44 -9.47
N VAL A 193 13.18 11.32 -8.80
CA VAL A 193 11.83 10.79 -8.53
C VAL A 193 11.03 11.75 -7.64
N LEU A 194 11.67 12.29 -6.60
CA LEU A 194 11.07 13.28 -5.71
C LEU A 194 10.66 14.54 -6.47
N TRP A 195 11.56 15.10 -7.27
CA TRP A 195 11.28 16.30 -8.06
C TRP A 195 10.17 16.07 -9.10
N THR A 196 10.22 14.94 -9.80
CA THR A 196 9.19 14.55 -10.78
C THR A 196 7.82 14.43 -10.11
N SER A 197 7.75 13.85 -8.91
CA SER A 197 6.52 13.70 -8.13
C SER A 197 5.98 15.06 -7.68
N ILE A 198 6.84 15.97 -7.20
CA ILE A 198 6.44 17.33 -6.83
C ILE A 198 5.87 18.08 -8.06
N LEU A 199 6.58 18.07 -9.18
CA LEU A 199 6.13 18.72 -10.41
C LEU A 199 4.79 18.13 -10.88
N TYR A 200 4.68 16.81 -10.93
CA TYR A 200 3.45 16.11 -11.28
C TYR A 200 2.27 16.56 -10.41
N THR A 201 2.43 16.53 -9.08
CA THR A 201 1.36 16.92 -8.16
C THR A 201 0.99 18.39 -8.28
N VAL A 202 1.98 19.30 -8.31
CA VAL A 202 1.72 20.75 -8.36
C VAL A 202 1.05 21.14 -9.67
N PHE A 203 1.61 20.76 -10.81
CA PHE A 203 1.08 21.14 -12.11
C PHE A 203 -0.18 20.37 -12.49
N GLY A 204 -0.31 19.10 -12.09
CA GLY A 204 -1.54 18.32 -12.25
C GLY A 204 -2.70 18.95 -11.49
N THR A 205 -2.48 19.30 -10.21
CA THR A 205 -3.50 19.97 -9.39
C THR A 205 -3.84 21.36 -9.92
N ALA A 206 -2.82 22.18 -10.25
CA ALA A 206 -3.05 23.50 -10.81
C ALA A 206 -3.83 23.43 -12.14
N GLY A 207 -3.48 22.50 -13.02
CA GLY A 207 -4.20 22.24 -14.27
C GLY A 207 -5.65 21.85 -14.03
N ALA A 208 -5.91 20.92 -13.11
CA ALA A 208 -7.25 20.51 -12.73
C ALA A 208 -8.09 21.69 -12.18
N LEU A 209 -7.49 22.55 -11.34
CA LEU A 209 -8.15 23.74 -10.80
C LEU A 209 -8.48 24.76 -11.88
N VAL A 210 -7.54 25.03 -12.80
CA VAL A 210 -7.73 25.99 -13.90
C VAL A 210 -8.83 25.53 -14.85
N VAL A 211 -8.77 24.27 -15.31
CA VAL A 211 -9.78 23.70 -16.19
C VAL A 211 -11.13 23.57 -15.46
N GLY A 212 -11.10 23.21 -14.18
CA GLY A 212 -12.29 23.13 -13.33
C GLY A 212 -12.97 24.48 -13.13
N LEU A 213 -12.20 25.54 -12.88
CA LEU A 213 -12.70 26.91 -12.78
C LEU A 213 -13.32 27.38 -14.09
N PHE A 214 -12.67 27.11 -15.22
CA PHE A 214 -13.22 27.43 -16.54
C PHE A 214 -14.56 26.73 -16.78
N ALA A 215 -14.63 25.43 -16.48
CA ALA A 215 -15.87 24.66 -16.56
C ALA A 215 -16.96 25.19 -15.60
N ALA A 216 -16.59 25.64 -14.40
CA ALA A 216 -17.50 26.20 -13.41
C ALA A 216 -18.11 27.52 -13.91
N LEU A 217 -17.27 28.44 -14.38
CA LEU A 217 -17.71 29.72 -14.97
C LEU A 217 -18.65 29.49 -16.17
N LEU A 218 -18.37 28.48 -17.00
CA LEU A 218 -19.21 28.14 -18.15
C LEU A 218 -20.58 27.58 -17.74
N LEU A 219 -20.64 26.76 -16.69
CA LEU A 219 -21.85 26.05 -16.25
C LEU A 219 -22.57 26.68 -15.05
N ASP A 220 -22.11 27.83 -14.59
CA ASP A 220 -22.78 28.64 -13.58
C ASP A 220 -24.08 29.26 -14.12
N LYS A 221 -24.03 29.80 -15.34
CA LYS A 221 -25.21 30.40 -16.00
C LYS A 221 -26.25 29.35 -16.40
N ALA A 222 -27.53 29.71 -16.31
CA ALA A 222 -28.63 28.85 -16.73
C ALA A 222 -28.79 28.86 -18.26
N PHE A 223 -28.69 27.70 -18.90
CA PHE A 223 -28.98 27.53 -20.33
C PHE A 223 -29.51 26.12 -20.65
N ARG A 224 -30.10 25.95 -21.83
CA ARG A 224 -30.71 24.68 -22.27
C ARG A 224 -29.61 23.64 -22.52
N GLY A 225 -29.72 22.47 -21.88
CA GLY A 225 -28.72 21.39 -21.98
C GLY A 225 -27.64 21.38 -20.90
N ARG A 226 -27.67 22.33 -19.94
CA ARG A 226 -26.67 22.40 -18.85
C ARG A 226 -26.51 21.09 -18.07
N ALA A 227 -27.60 20.37 -17.79
CA ALA A 227 -27.56 19.16 -16.99
C ALA A 227 -26.81 18.03 -17.71
N PHE A 228 -26.99 17.93 -19.03
CA PHE A 228 -26.28 16.96 -19.86
C PHE A 228 -24.78 17.29 -19.91
N LEU A 229 -24.42 18.56 -20.13
CA LEU A 229 -23.01 18.97 -20.13
C LEU A 229 -22.35 18.76 -18.76
N ARG A 230 -23.04 19.04 -17.65
CA ARG A 230 -22.55 18.70 -16.31
C ARG A 230 -22.24 17.22 -16.20
N GLY A 231 -23.15 16.34 -16.65
CA GLY A 231 -22.92 14.90 -16.66
C GLY A 231 -21.72 14.49 -17.51
N LEU A 232 -21.58 15.04 -18.72
CA LEU A 232 -20.48 14.74 -19.63
C LEU A 232 -19.12 15.17 -19.05
N LEU A 233 -19.06 16.36 -18.45
CA LEU A 233 -17.82 16.85 -17.83
C LEU A 233 -17.40 16.02 -16.60
N LEU A 234 -18.32 15.29 -15.95
CA LEU A 234 -17.98 14.38 -14.85
C LEU A 234 -17.41 13.04 -15.29
N PHE A 235 -17.56 12.68 -16.58
CA PHE A 235 -17.10 11.40 -17.11
C PHE A 235 -15.64 11.06 -16.76
N PRO A 236 -14.65 11.96 -16.93
CA PRO A 236 -13.27 11.64 -16.62
C PRO A 236 -13.12 11.19 -15.17
N TYR A 237 -13.81 11.85 -14.23
CA TYR A 237 -13.68 11.56 -12.81
C TYR A 237 -14.36 10.26 -12.38
N VAL A 238 -15.46 9.88 -13.03
CA VAL A 238 -16.27 8.71 -12.67
C VAL A 238 -15.74 7.43 -13.34
N ALA A 239 -15.11 7.56 -14.51
CA ALA A 239 -14.65 6.41 -15.28
C ALA A 239 -13.55 5.60 -14.54
N PRO A 240 -13.52 4.26 -14.70
CA PRO A 240 -12.50 3.41 -14.08
C PRO A 240 -11.10 3.81 -14.55
N VAL A 241 -10.22 4.13 -13.60
CA VAL A 241 -8.88 4.69 -13.89
C VAL A 241 -8.05 3.79 -14.81
N ILE A 242 -8.10 2.47 -14.61
CA ILE A 242 -7.32 1.51 -15.40
C ILE A 242 -7.76 1.54 -16.87
N ALA A 243 -9.08 1.48 -17.14
CA ALA A 243 -9.59 1.47 -18.51
C ALA A 243 -9.26 2.77 -19.25
N VAL A 244 -9.39 3.90 -18.54
CA VAL A 244 -9.08 5.22 -19.08
C VAL A 244 -7.58 5.38 -19.35
N ALA A 245 -6.73 4.92 -18.45
CA ALA A 245 -5.27 4.94 -18.64
C ALA A 245 -4.85 4.13 -19.88
N TYR A 246 -5.36 2.90 -20.05
CA TYR A 246 -5.08 2.10 -21.25
C TYR A 246 -5.62 2.75 -22.53
N THR A 247 -6.77 3.41 -22.46
CA THR A 247 -7.32 4.16 -23.60
C THR A 247 -6.37 5.29 -24.01
N TRP A 248 -5.84 6.05 -23.05
CA TRP A 248 -4.87 7.11 -23.30
C TRP A 248 -3.53 6.57 -23.82
N VAL A 249 -3.02 5.47 -23.26
CA VAL A 249 -1.80 4.81 -23.76
C VAL A 249 -1.96 4.41 -25.23
N GLY A 250 -3.09 3.81 -25.61
CA GLY A 250 -3.38 3.48 -27.01
C GLY A 250 -3.55 4.72 -27.90
N LEU A 251 -4.20 5.77 -27.40
CA LEU A 251 -4.40 7.02 -28.14
C LEU A 251 -3.08 7.75 -28.43
N LEU A 252 -2.15 7.69 -27.48
CA LEU A 252 -0.84 8.34 -27.49
C LEU A 252 0.29 7.48 -28.04
N ASP A 253 -0.01 6.26 -28.52
CA ASP A 253 0.99 5.37 -29.07
C ASP A 253 1.74 6.02 -30.25
N ALA A 254 3.06 5.85 -30.29
CA ALA A 254 3.90 6.49 -31.29
C ALA A 254 3.68 5.93 -32.70
N ASN A 255 3.30 4.65 -32.82
CA ASN A 255 3.24 3.96 -34.11
C ASN A 255 1.82 3.94 -34.69
N SER A 256 0.81 3.84 -33.83
CA SER A 256 -0.58 3.57 -34.19
C SER A 256 -1.60 4.47 -33.47
N GLY A 257 -1.14 5.40 -32.63
CA GLY A 257 -2.00 6.27 -31.85
C GLY A 257 -2.75 7.28 -32.70
N ALA A 258 -4.06 7.43 -32.44
CA ALA A 258 -4.89 8.34 -33.23
C ALA A 258 -4.48 9.81 -33.05
N LEU A 259 -3.89 10.19 -31.90
CA LEU A 259 -3.41 11.57 -31.70
C LEU A 259 -2.27 11.90 -32.68
N ASN A 260 -1.29 11.00 -32.82
CA ASN A 260 -0.20 11.18 -33.77
C ASN A 260 -0.71 11.23 -35.22
N ALA A 261 -1.66 10.38 -35.58
CA ALA A 261 -2.29 10.40 -36.90
C ALA A 261 -2.95 11.77 -37.20
N ILE A 262 -3.69 12.34 -36.23
CA ILE A 262 -4.31 13.66 -36.37
C ILE A 262 -3.24 14.77 -36.47
N LEU A 263 -2.20 14.74 -35.64
CA LEU A 263 -1.14 15.75 -35.64
C LEU A 263 -0.37 15.79 -36.96
N ILE A 264 -0.06 14.62 -37.53
CA ILE A 264 0.61 14.53 -38.84
C ILE A 264 -0.32 14.98 -39.96
N GLN A 265 -1.58 14.53 -39.96
CA GLN A 265 -2.55 14.88 -41.00
C GLN A 265 -2.86 16.38 -41.05
N THR A 266 -2.92 17.03 -39.88
CA THR A 266 -3.17 18.49 -39.78
C THR A 266 -1.91 19.32 -40.05
N GLY A 267 -0.74 18.69 -40.21
CA GLY A 267 0.55 19.37 -40.34
C GLY A 267 1.07 19.98 -39.04
N ALA A 268 0.43 19.68 -37.89
CA ALA A 268 0.87 20.14 -36.58
C ALA A 268 2.16 19.45 -36.10
N ALA A 269 2.46 18.26 -36.64
CA ALA A 269 3.73 17.55 -36.44
C ALA A 269 4.25 17.00 -37.78
N SER A 270 5.57 17.04 -37.98
CA SER A 270 6.22 16.47 -39.16
C SER A 270 6.48 14.96 -39.05
N GLU A 271 6.56 14.46 -37.82
CA GLU A 271 6.82 13.05 -37.50
C GLU A 271 6.02 12.63 -36.27
N ALA A 272 5.93 11.31 -36.05
CA ALA A 272 5.22 10.78 -34.90
C ALA A 272 5.97 11.08 -33.60
N ILE A 273 5.24 11.57 -32.60
CA ILE A 273 5.78 11.95 -31.30
C ILE A 273 5.60 10.80 -30.32
N ASN A 274 6.69 10.38 -29.67
CA ASN A 274 6.64 9.38 -28.61
C ASN A 274 6.34 10.03 -27.25
N PHE A 275 5.08 10.43 -27.05
CA PHE A 275 4.63 11.20 -25.88
C PHE A 275 5.02 10.61 -24.53
N LEU A 276 5.08 9.27 -24.41
CA LEU A 276 5.33 8.59 -23.13
C LEU A 276 6.75 8.02 -23.02
N GLY A 277 7.39 7.68 -24.15
CA GLY A 277 8.74 7.09 -24.17
C GLY A 277 9.86 8.12 -24.32
N GLN A 278 9.56 9.35 -24.75
CA GLN A 278 10.56 10.41 -24.87
C GLN A 278 10.55 11.31 -23.63
N ARG A 279 11.71 11.37 -22.95
CA ARG A 279 11.86 12.17 -21.73
C ARG A 279 11.83 13.67 -22.01
N SER A 280 12.50 14.12 -23.07
CA SER A 280 12.60 15.54 -23.45
C SER A 280 12.31 15.76 -24.94
N ALA A 281 11.43 16.70 -25.27
CA ALA A 281 11.08 17.03 -26.66
C ALA A 281 11.91 18.18 -27.26
N GLY A 282 12.77 18.82 -26.47
CA GLY A 282 13.59 19.94 -26.94
C GLY A 282 14.00 20.90 -25.83
N GLU A 283 14.78 21.93 -26.21
CA GLU A 283 15.24 22.98 -25.30
C GLU A 283 14.36 24.22 -25.43
N ILE A 284 13.87 24.73 -24.30
CA ILE A 284 13.19 26.02 -24.19
C ILE A 284 14.19 27.02 -23.60
N SER A 285 14.44 28.13 -24.31
CA SER A 285 15.21 29.25 -23.77
C SER A 285 14.28 30.16 -22.97
N LEU A 286 14.42 30.16 -21.64
CA LEU A 286 13.65 30.98 -20.72
C LEU A 286 14.63 31.89 -19.96
N PHE A 287 14.50 33.21 -20.16
CA PHE A 287 15.35 34.23 -19.52
C PHE A 287 16.86 33.99 -19.70
N GLY A 288 17.28 33.44 -20.84
CA GLY A 288 18.68 33.13 -21.14
C GLY A 288 19.18 31.79 -20.60
N MET A 289 18.34 31.04 -19.89
CA MET A 289 18.63 29.65 -19.48
C MET A 289 17.97 28.66 -20.43
N ARG A 290 18.71 27.60 -20.79
CA ARG A 290 18.18 26.49 -21.60
C ARG A 290 17.61 25.45 -20.66
N VAL A 291 16.31 25.18 -20.78
CA VAL A 291 15.58 24.20 -19.98
C VAL A 291 15.00 23.15 -20.90
N GLU A 292 15.28 21.89 -20.63
CA GLU A 292 14.68 20.77 -21.37
C GLU A 292 13.19 20.64 -21.06
N PHE A 293 12.35 20.52 -22.10
CA PHE A 293 10.92 20.34 -21.93
C PHE A 293 10.57 18.88 -21.63
N PRO A 294 10.07 18.55 -20.42
CA PRO A 294 9.87 17.16 -20.02
C PRO A 294 8.56 16.61 -20.62
N LEU A 295 8.63 16.04 -21.82
CA LEU A 295 7.46 15.65 -22.63
C LEU A 295 6.61 14.58 -21.95
N ALA A 296 7.23 13.47 -21.51
CA ALA A 296 6.52 12.39 -20.84
C ALA A 296 5.81 12.86 -19.57
N LEU A 297 6.51 13.61 -18.72
CA LEU A 297 5.93 14.19 -17.49
C LEU A 297 4.77 15.14 -17.81
N SER A 298 4.94 16.03 -18.79
CA SER A 298 3.90 16.98 -19.21
C SER A 298 2.66 16.27 -19.74
N THR A 299 2.83 15.19 -20.49
CA THR A 299 1.73 14.37 -21.00
C THR A 299 0.92 13.75 -19.85
N VAL A 300 1.63 13.19 -18.86
CA VAL A 300 0.99 12.59 -17.68
C VAL A 300 0.32 13.65 -16.80
N ILE A 301 0.88 14.86 -16.70
CA ILE A 301 0.26 16.01 -16.03
C ILE A 301 -1.04 16.43 -16.73
N VAL A 302 -1.07 16.47 -18.07
CA VAL A 302 -2.28 16.80 -18.83
C VAL A 302 -3.36 15.75 -18.60
N PHE A 303 -2.99 14.47 -18.59
CA PHE A 303 -3.90 13.39 -18.25
C PHE A 303 -4.49 13.56 -16.83
N GLU A 304 -3.64 13.85 -15.84
CA GLU A 304 -4.04 14.10 -14.46
C GLU A 304 -5.02 15.28 -14.36
N ALA A 305 -4.69 16.41 -14.99
CA ALA A 305 -5.54 17.59 -15.03
C ALA A 305 -6.91 17.26 -15.65
N TRP A 306 -6.94 16.56 -16.77
CA TRP A 306 -8.19 16.13 -17.42
C TRP A 306 -8.99 15.14 -16.56
N ARG A 307 -8.33 14.25 -15.82
CA ARG A 307 -8.97 13.26 -14.95
C ARG A 307 -9.61 13.91 -13.71
N TYR A 308 -8.97 14.92 -13.14
CA TYR A 308 -9.36 15.51 -11.85
C TYR A 308 -10.00 16.90 -11.93
N PHE A 309 -9.97 17.58 -13.09
CA PHE A 309 -10.74 18.82 -13.25
C PHE A 309 -12.22 18.68 -12.89
N PRO A 310 -12.92 17.54 -13.10
CA PRO A 310 -14.35 17.48 -12.81
C PRO A 310 -14.63 17.59 -11.31
N LEU A 311 -13.74 17.09 -10.46
CA LEU A 311 -13.83 17.27 -9.01
C LEU A 311 -13.66 18.74 -8.63
N SER A 312 -12.62 19.39 -9.18
CA SER A 312 -12.36 20.81 -8.98
C SER A 312 -13.54 21.67 -9.44
N PHE A 313 -14.08 21.37 -10.63
CA PHE A 313 -15.28 21.97 -11.19
C PHE A 313 -16.47 21.91 -10.22
N LEU A 314 -16.76 20.73 -9.64
CA LEU A 314 -17.89 20.58 -8.72
C LEU A 314 -17.75 21.44 -7.46
N PHE A 315 -16.58 21.43 -6.83
CA PHE A 315 -16.34 22.21 -5.63
C PHE A 315 -16.37 23.72 -5.91
N ILE A 316 -15.73 24.16 -6.99
CA ILE A 316 -15.72 25.57 -7.38
C ILE A 316 -17.13 26.04 -7.73
N LEU A 317 -17.89 25.26 -8.51
CA LEU A 317 -19.27 25.60 -8.87
C LEU A 317 -20.18 25.67 -7.63
N ALA A 318 -20.05 24.71 -6.69
CA ALA A 318 -20.80 24.73 -5.45
C ALA A 318 -20.47 25.97 -4.60
N ARG A 319 -19.18 26.36 -4.54
CA ARG A 319 -18.75 27.56 -3.83
C ARG A 319 -19.29 28.82 -4.51
N MET A 320 -19.20 28.93 -5.83
CA MET A 320 -19.75 30.06 -6.59
C MET A 320 -21.25 30.24 -6.32
N GLN A 321 -22.01 29.15 -6.27
CA GLN A 321 -23.45 29.16 -5.97
C GLN A 321 -23.79 29.59 -4.53
N SER A 322 -22.82 29.55 -3.61
CA SER A 322 -23.01 30.01 -2.23
C SER A 322 -22.76 31.52 -2.05
N ILE A 323 -22.19 32.20 -3.06
CA ILE A 323 -21.89 33.64 -2.98
C ILE A 323 -23.19 34.43 -3.08
N ASN A 324 -23.38 35.42 -2.21
CA ASN A 324 -24.58 36.27 -2.23
C ASN A 324 -24.65 37.06 -3.56
N THR A 325 -25.76 36.91 -4.28
CA THR A 325 -26.02 37.61 -5.55
C THR A 325 -26.12 39.12 -5.39
N GLU A 326 -26.55 39.61 -4.23
CA GLU A 326 -26.65 41.06 -3.93
C GLU A 326 -25.29 41.76 -4.08
N MET A 327 -24.18 41.06 -3.82
CA MET A 327 -22.83 41.62 -4.00
C MET A 327 -22.51 41.90 -5.48
N TYR A 328 -22.99 41.03 -6.38
CA TYR A 328 -22.80 41.21 -7.82
C TYR A 328 -23.72 42.30 -8.37
N GLU A 329 -24.96 42.38 -7.90
CA GLU A 329 -25.92 43.44 -8.26
C GLU A 329 -25.41 44.82 -7.82
N ALA A 330 -24.89 44.94 -6.60
CA ALA A 330 -24.28 46.17 -6.11
C ALA A 330 -23.07 46.59 -6.97
N ALA A 331 -22.21 45.63 -7.33
CA ALA A 331 -21.07 45.90 -8.20
C ALA A 331 -21.47 46.32 -9.62
N GLU A 332 -22.56 45.77 -10.15
CA GLU A 332 -23.12 46.18 -11.45
C GLU A 332 -23.66 47.62 -11.40
N ILE A 333 -24.32 48.01 -10.32
CA ILE A 333 -24.77 49.39 -10.08
C ILE A 333 -23.58 50.36 -10.01
N ASP A 334 -22.47 49.93 -9.41
CA ASP A 334 -21.21 50.69 -9.35
C ASP A 334 -20.43 50.69 -10.69
N GLY A 335 -20.95 50.05 -11.73
CA GLY A 335 -20.34 50.01 -13.07
C GLY A 335 -19.18 49.03 -13.21
N ALA A 336 -19.03 48.05 -12.31
CA ALA A 336 -17.98 47.06 -12.39
C ALA A 336 -18.20 46.11 -13.57
N THR A 337 -17.18 45.97 -14.42
CA THR A 337 -17.16 45.03 -15.55
C THR A 337 -17.09 43.58 -15.07
N PRO A 338 -17.51 42.58 -15.88
CA PRO A 338 -17.44 41.16 -15.50
C PRO A 338 -16.03 40.69 -15.10
N PHE A 339 -14.98 41.25 -15.71
CA PHE A 339 -13.60 40.92 -15.34
C PHE A 339 -13.21 41.50 -13.98
N GLN A 340 -13.66 42.72 -13.66
CA GLN A 340 -13.46 43.33 -12.34
C GLN A 340 -14.25 42.56 -11.27
N GLN A 341 -15.49 42.16 -11.56
CA GLN A 341 -16.30 41.33 -10.66
C GLN A 341 -15.63 39.97 -10.41
N PHE A 342 -15.08 39.32 -11.45
CA PHE A 342 -14.35 38.07 -11.28
C PHE A 342 -13.12 38.22 -10.36
N TRP A 343 -12.25 39.19 -10.63
CA TRP A 343 -11.01 39.37 -9.86
C TRP A 343 -11.22 39.94 -8.46
N SER A 344 -12.23 40.78 -8.27
CA SER A 344 -12.44 41.52 -7.01
C SER A 344 -13.49 40.88 -6.10
N LEU A 345 -14.41 40.08 -6.64
CA LEU A 345 -15.46 39.40 -5.88
C LEU A 345 -15.32 37.87 -5.98
N SER A 346 -15.42 37.30 -7.18
CA SER A 346 -15.49 35.85 -7.33
C SER A 346 -14.23 35.14 -6.85
N LEU A 347 -13.06 35.53 -7.36
CA LEU A 347 -11.79 34.87 -7.04
C LEU A 347 -11.41 34.98 -5.55
N PRO A 348 -11.54 36.14 -4.88
CA PRO A 348 -11.34 36.24 -3.44
C PRO A 348 -12.30 35.36 -2.62
N GLN A 349 -13.59 35.34 -2.98
CA GLN A 349 -14.60 34.51 -2.30
C GLN A 349 -14.40 33.00 -2.52
N LEU A 350 -13.79 32.62 -3.64
CA LEU A 350 -13.41 31.23 -3.94
C LEU A 350 -12.17 30.80 -3.14
N ALA A 351 -11.25 31.72 -2.84
CA ALA A 351 -10.01 31.43 -2.11
C ALA A 351 -10.19 31.29 -0.59
N THR A 352 -11.28 31.84 -0.03
CA THR A 352 -11.65 31.81 1.40
C THR A 352 -12.71 30.78 1.70
#